data_AF-A0A1R3KKR2-F1
#
_entry.id   AF-A0A1R3KKR2-F1
#
_cell.length_a   1.000
_cell.length_b   1.000
_cell.length_c   1.000
_cell.angle_alpha   90.00
_cell.angle_beta   90.00
_cell.angle_gamma   90.00
#
_symmetry.space_group_name_H-M   'P 1'
#
loop_
_entity.id
_entity.type
_entity.pdbx_description
1 polymer ?
#
loop_
_entity_poly.entity_id
_entity_poly.type
_entity_poly.pdbx_seq_one_letter_code
_entity_poly.pdbx_strand_id
1 'polypeptide(L)'
;MHQLQFLVHKLKDSKGTTNGPGLSLGANLLTIYMHWLVASVTFAVLPIDILCNDPVVQGFVTACAGCIMFSQQFHAWSHGTKSKLPPLVVALQDAGVLVSRSQHSAHHRPPYNSNYCIVSGVCNEFLDKNRVFEALEMVVFYL
;
A
#
# COMPACT_ATOMS: atom_id res chain seq x y z
N MET A 1 16.97 4.73 -0.07
CA MET A 1 16.30 3.77 -0.98
C MET A 1 17.24 3.05 -1.96
N HIS A 2 18.31 3.67 -2.45
CA HIS A 2 19.27 3.04 -3.39
C HIS A 2 20.06 1.83 -2.84
N GLN A 3 20.35 1.78 -1.53
CA GLN A 3 21.15 0.72 -0.92
C GLN A 3 20.44 -0.65 -0.84
N LEU A 4 19.09 -0.63 -0.76
CA LEU A 4 18.29 -1.86 -0.66
C LEU A 4 18.16 -2.57 -2.01
N GLN A 5 18.12 -1.81 -3.11
CA GLN A 5 18.10 -2.37 -4.47
C GLN A 5 19.45 -2.99 -4.87
N PHE A 6 20.56 -2.40 -4.41
CA PHE A 6 21.90 -2.94 -4.63
C PHE A 6 22.09 -4.29 -3.94
N LEU A 7 21.56 -4.45 -2.71
CA LEU A 7 21.58 -5.71 -1.97
C LEU A 7 20.73 -6.79 -2.63
N VAL A 8 19.55 -6.44 -3.15
CA VAL A 8 18.66 -7.36 -3.88
C VAL A 8 19.31 -7.87 -5.17
N HIS A 9 20.08 -7.05 -5.88
CA HIS A 9 20.81 -7.46 -7.08
C HIS A 9 21.94 -8.45 -6.73
N LYS A 10 22.75 -8.14 -5.70
CA LYS A 10 23.79 -9.05 -5.16
C LYS A 10 23.24 -10.41 -4.71
N LEU A 11 22.04 -10.43 -4.13
CA LEU A 11 21.38 -11.68 -3.70
C LEU A 11 20.81 -12.50 -4.87
N LYS A 12 20.56 -11.87 -6.03
CA LYS A 12 20.07 -12.55 -7.23
C LYS A 12 21.20 -13.29 -7.95
N ASP A 13 22.41 -12.72 -7.95
CA ASP A 13 23.60 -13.33 -8.55
C ASP A 13 24.15 -14.52 -7.74
N SER A 14 23.84 -14.60 -6.45
CA SER A 14 24.29 -15.69 -5.57
C SER A 14 23.50 -17.00 -5.72
N LYS A 15 22.42 -17.05 -6.51
CA LYS A 15 21.55 -18.24 -6.63
C LYS A 15 22.04 -19.27 -7.66
N GLY A 16 23.34 -19.57 -7.62
CA GLY A 16 23.85 -20.86 -8.07
C GLY A 16 23.58 -21.90 -6.98
N THR A 17 22.75 -22.90 -7.31
CA THR A 17 22.62 -24.20 -6.62
C THR A 17 22.31 -24.20 -5.12
N THR A 18 21.03 -24.30 -4.74
CA THR A 18 20.61 -25.10 -3.56
C THR A 18 19.20 -25.64 -3.76
N ASN A 19 19.09 -26.98 -3.79
CA ASN A 19 17.83 -27.71 -3.71
C ASN A 19 17.41 -27.76 -2.23
N GLY A 20 16.54 -26.86 -1.80
CA GLY A 20 15.87 -26.89 -0.49
C GLY A 20 14.39 -26.56 -0.67
N PRO A 21 13.52 -26.90 0.30
CA PRO A 21 12.08 -26.60 0.19
C PRO A 21 11.91 -25.09 0.05
N GLY A 22 11.50 -24.67 -1.15
CA GLY A 22 11.43 -23.27 -1.54
C GLY A 22 10.30 -22.53 -0.84
N LEU A 23 10.52 -22.17 0.43
CA LEU A 23 9.67 -21.22 1.13
C LEU A 23 9.93 -19.82 0.56
N SER A 24 8.96 -19.28 -0.16
CA SER A 24 9.04 -17.99 -0.85
C SER A 24 9.49 -16.86 0.10
N LEU A 25 10.73 -16.38 -0.08
CA LEU A 25 11.30 -15.24 0.66
C LEU A 25 10.37 -14.00 0.66
N GLY A 26 9.56 -13.83 -0.40
CA GLY A 26 8.59 -12.73 -0.51
C GLY A 26 7.36 -12.90 0.39
N ALA A 27 6.90 -14.14 0.63
CA ALA A 27 5.77 -14.38 1.53
C ALA A 27 6.13 -14.03 2.98
N ASN A 28 7.37 -14.34 3.40
CA ASN A 28 7.86 -14.01 4.73
C ASN A 28 7.97 -12.49 4.95
N LEU A 29 8.40 -11.72 3.94
CA LEU A 29 8.53 -10.26 4.04
C LEU A 29 7.17 -9.55 4.16
N LEU A 30 6.17 -9.97 3.39
CA LEU A 30 4.82 -9.41 3.48
C LEU A 30 4.18 -9.69 4.85
N THR A 31 4.33 -10.93 5.34
CA THR A 31 3.86 -11.31 6.68
C THR A 31 4.54 -10.49 7.75
N ILE A 32 5.87 -10.33 7.71
CA ILE A 32 6.61 -9.50 8.66
C ILE A 32 6.13 -8.05 8.61
N TYR A 33 5.99 -7.46 7.42
CA TYR A 33 5.49 -6.09 7.26
C TYR A 33 4.09 -5.90 7.87
N MET A 34 3.18 -6.84 7.62
CA MET A 34 1.82 -6.80 8.19
C MET A 34 1.83 -6.92 9.71
N HIS A 35 2.69 -7.76 10.30
CA HIS A 35 2.82 -7.87 11.75
C HIS A 35 3.28 -6.56 12.38
N TRP A 36 4.28 -5.91 11.80
CA TRP A 36 4.76 -4.61 12.30
C TRP A 36 3.70 -3.51 12.14
N LEU A 37 2.98 -3.48 11.02
CA LEU A 37 1.88 -2.54 10.82
C LEU A 37 0.78 -2.71 11.87
N VAL A 38 0.34 -3.95 12.11
CA VAL A 38 -0.65 -4.28 13.15
C VAL A 38 -0.13 -3.86 14.52
N ALA A 39 1.12 -4.21 14.86
CA ALA A 39 1.70 -3.85 16.15
C ALA A 39 1.77 -2.34 16.37
N SER A 40 2.17 -1.57 15.34
CA SER A 40 2.20 -0.11 15.39
C SER A 40 0.81 0.50 15.60
N VAL A 41 -0.21 -0.02 14.92
CA VAL A 41 -1.58 0.46 15.08
C VAL A 41 -2.12 0.10 16.46
N THR A 42 -1.94 -1.13 16.93
CA THR A 42 -2.32 -1.53 18.29
C THR A 42 -1.65 -0.65 19.33
N PHE A 43 -0.35 -0.39 19.20
CA PHE A 43 0.38 0.48 20.12
C PHE A 43 -0.18 1.92 20.15
N ALA A 44 -0.59 2.45 19.01
CA ALA A 44 -1.16 3.79 18.91
C ALA A 44 -2.61 3.88 19.43
N VAL A 45 -3.42 2.86 19.18
CA VAL A 45 -4.86 2.85 19.50
C VAL A 45 -5.12 2.41 20.95
N LEU A 46 -4.36 1.45 21.47
CA LEU A 46 -4.59 0.86 22.79
C LEU A 46 -4.64 1.87 23.95
N PRO A 47 -3.77 2.90 24.02
CA PRO A 47 -3.89 3.91 25.07
C PRO A 47 -5.21 4.68 25.01
N ILE A 48 -5.72 4.95 23.80
CA ILE A 48 -6.98 5.67 23.60
C ILE A 48 -8.14 4.79 24.06
N ASP A 49 -8.15 3.50 23.68
CA ASP A 49 -9.19 2.55 24.09
C ASP A 49 -9.23 2.34 25.61
N ILE A 50 -8.07 2.38 26.29
CA ILE A 50 -7.99 2.26 27.75
C ILE A 50 -8.42 3.55 28.45
N LEU A 51 -8.03 4.72 27.94
CA LEU A 51 -8.24 6.01 28.61
C LEU A 51 -9.59 6.65 28.25
N CYS A 52 -10.19 6.28 27.11
CA CYS A 52 -11.45 6.82 26.62
C CYS A 52 -12.47 5.70 26.45
N ASN A 53 -13.53 5.74 27.26
CA ASN A 53 -14.64 4.77 27.22
C ASN A 53 -15.90 5.32 26.51
N ASP A 54 -15.71 6.31 25.63
CA ASP A 54 -16.79 6.84 24.80
C ASP A 54 -16.92 5.97 23.53
N PRO A 55 -18.09 5.35 23.29
CA PRO A 55 -18.25 4.42 22.17
C PRO A 55 -18.16 5.10 20.80
N VAL A 56 -18.45 6.40 20.70
CA VAL A 56 -18.33 7.15 19.46
C VAL A 56 -16.85 7.39 19.15
N VAL A 57 -16.07 7.79 20.15
CA VAL A 57 -14.62 7.99 20.01
C VAL A 57 -13.93 6.67 19.66
N GLN A 58 -14.22 5.59 20.38
CA GLN A 58 -13.66 4.27 20.11
C GLN A 58 -14.01 3.76 18.71
N GLY A 59 -15.28 3.92 18.30
CA GLY A 59 -15.73 3.55 16.97
C GLY A 59 -15.00 4.34 15.88
N PHE A 60 -14.86 5.66 16.05
CA PHE A 60 -14.13 6.51 15.12
C PHE A 60 -12.66 6.13 15.02
N VAL A 61 -11.97 5.98 16.14
CA VAL A 61 -10.53 5.62 16.18
C VAL A 61 -10.30 4.26 15.54
N THR A 62 -11.14 3.27 15.86
CA THR A 62 -11.05 1.93 15.27
C THR A 62 -11.28 1.94 13.76
N ALA A 63 -12.29 2.69 13.29
CA ALA A 63 -12.55 2.83 11.87
C ALA A 63 -11.39 3.52 11.14
N CYS A 64 -10.88 4.63 11.67
CA CYS A 64 -9.72 5.33 11.11
C CYS A 64 -8.47 4.45 11.07
N ALA A 65 -8.18 3.74 12.16
CA ALA A 65 -7.08 2.79 12.25
C ALA A 65 -7.20 1.68 11.20
N GLY A 66 -8.40 1.10 11.07
CA GLY A 66 -8.71 0.12 10.04
C GLY A 66 -8.48 0.67 8.62
N CYS A 67 -8.97 1.88 8.32
CA CYS A 67 -8.73 2.53 7.04
C CYS A 67 -7.24 2.70 6.73
N ILE A 68 -6.45 3.15 7.71
CA ILE A 68 -4.99 3.28 7.55
C ILE A 68 -4.36 1.93 7.23
N MET A 69 -4.67 0.89 8.02
CA MET A 69 -4.10 -0.45 7.82
C MET A 69 -4.43 -1.02 6.45
N PHE A 70 -5.71 -0.99 6.07
CA PHE A 70 -6.15 -1.54 4.79
C PHE A 70 -5.57 -0.76 3.62
N SER A 71 -5.41 0.57 3.73
CA SER A 71 -4.77 1.38 2.69
C SER A 71 -3.35 0.92 2.41
N GLN A 72 -2.57 0.61 3.45
CA GLN A 72 -1.22 0.07 3.28
C GLN A 72 -1.21 -1.32 2.64
N GLN A 73 -2.16 -2.19 3.00
CA GLN A 73 -2.27 -3.51 2.39
C GLN A 73 -2.68 -3.46 0.92
N PHE A 74 -3.64 -2.61 0.56
CA PHE A 74 -4.06 -2.41 -0.83
C PHE A 74 -2.93 -1.85 -1.68
N HIS A 75 -2.18 -0.89 -1.13
CA HIS A 75 -0.97 -0.37 -1.75
C HIS A 75 0.09 -1.47 -1.96
N ALA A 76 0.33 -2.32 -0.97
CA ALA A 76 1.28 -3.43 -1.11
C ALA A 76 0.85 -4.41 -2.23
N TRP A 77 -0.44 -4.72 -2.34
CA TRP A 77 -0.95 -5.56 -3.43
C TRP A 77 -0.82 -4.92 -4.81
N SER A 78 -0.83 -3.59 -4.92
CA SER A 78 -0.62 -2.89 -6.18
C SER A 78 0.79 -3.09 -6.76
N HIS A 79 1.78 -3.52 -5.97
CA HIS A 79 3.09 -3.92 -6.49
C HIS A 79 3.11 -5.36 -7.04
N GLY A 80 2.13 -6.18 -6.65
CA GLY A 80 2.07 -7.62 -6.94
C GLY A 80 1.60 -7.95 -8.36
N THR A 81 2.18 -9.01 -8.95
CA THR A 81 1.67 -9.57 -10.21
C THR A 81 0.36 -10.32 -9.97
N LYS A 82 -0.58 -10.30 -10.93
CA LYS A 82 -1.89 -10.98 -10.81
C LYS A 82 -1.78 -12.45 -10.36
N SER A 83 -0.75 -13.17 -10.83
CA SER A 83 -0.49 -14.58 -10.46
C SER A 83 -0.12 -14.82 -9.00
N LYS A 84 0.24 -13.78 -8.24
CA LYS A 84 0.66 -13.85 -6.84
C LYS A 84 -0.39 -13.29 -5.88
N LEU A 85 -1.51 -12.80 -6.40
CA LEU A 85 -2.57 -12.17 -5.62
C LEU A 85 -3.77 -13.12 -5.51
N PRO A 86 -4.54 -13.05 -4.40
CA PRO A 86 -5.80 -13.77 -4.30
C PRO A 86 -6.75 -13.37 -5.46
N PRO A 87 -7.55 -14.31 -6.01
CA PRO A 87 -8.45 -14.01 -7.13
C PRO A 87 -9.42 -12.86 -6.85
N LEU A 88 -9.93 -12.76 -5.61
CA LEU A 88 -10.79 -11.65 -5.20
C LEU A 88 -10.08 -10.30 -5.27
N VAL A 89 -8.81 -10.23 -4.85
CA VAL A 89 -8.02 -8.99 -4.93
C VAL A 89 -7.83 -8.59 -6.39
N VAL A 90 -7.56 -9.54 -7.27
CA VAL A 90 -7.44 -9.28 -8.71
C VAL A 90 -8.76 -8.77 -9.28
N ALA A 91 -9.90 -9.37 -8.93
CA ALA A 91 -11.21 -8.92 -9.37
C ALA A 91 -11.52 -7.49 -8.90
N LEU A 92 -11.17 -7.16 -7.64
CA LEU A 92 -11.34 -5.81 -7.11
C LEU A 92 -10.41 -4.77 -7.77
N GLN A 93 -9.19 -5.16 -8.13
CA GLN A 93 -8.27 -4.31 -8.90
C GLN A 93 -8.76 -4.10 -10.33
N ASP A 94 -9.30 -5.14 -10.97
CA ASP A 94 -9.85 -5.06 -12.32
C ASP A 94 -11.14 -4.24 -12.37
N ALA A 95 -11.93 -4.23 -11.28
CA ALA A 95 -13.09 -3.36 -11.11
C ALA A 95 -12.73 -1.90 -10.70
N GLY A 96 -11.45 -1.60 -10.45
CA GLY A 96 -10.99 -0.28 -9.99
C GLY A 96 -11.38 0.08 -8.55
N VAL A 97 -12.02 -0.84 -7.81
CA VAL A 97 -12.28 -0.68 -6.38
C VAL A 97 -10.96 -0.58 -5.63
N LEU A 98 -10.01 -1.46 -5.97
CA LEU A 98 -8.63 -1.38 -5.51
C LEU A 98 -7.74 -0.81 -6.61
N VAL A 99 -6.67 -0.11 -6.22
CA VAL A 99 -5.69 0.41 -7.19
C VAL A 99 -4.98 -0.75 -7.88
N SER A 100 -4.96 -0.71 -9.21
CA SER A 100 -4.29 -1.71 -10.02
C SER A 100 -2.78 -1.51 -10.06
N ARG A 101 -2.04 -2.57 -10.39
CA ARG A 101 -0.59 -2.48 -10.58
C ARG A 101 -0.18 -1.52 -11.69
N SER A 102 -0.95 -1.44 -12.77
CA SER A 102 -0.65 -0.53 -13.88
C SER A 102 -0.78 0.92 -13.45
N GLN A 103 -1.87 1.30 -12.77
CA GLN A 103 -2.06 2.65 -12.24
C GLN A 103 -0.99 3.03 -11.22
N HIS A 104 -0.74 2.15 -10.24
CA HIS A 104 0.32 2.39 -9.27
C HIS A 104 1.70 2.52 -9.94
N SER A 105 2.02 1.66 -10.91
CA SER A 105 3.27 1.78 -11.66
C SER A 105 3.36 3.04 -12.52
N ALA A 106 2.23 3.60 -12.98
CA ALA A 106 2.20 4.84 -13.72
C ALA A 106 2.53 6.04 -12.81
N HIS A 107 2.03 6.04 -11.57
CA HIS A 107 2.38 7.04 -10.56
C HIS A 107 3.90 7.13 -10.30
N HIS A 108 4.61 6.00 -10.31
CA HIS A 108 6.07 5.95 -10.11
C HIS A 108 6.90 6.39 -11.34
N ARG A 109 6.25 6.89 -12.39
CA ARG A 109 6.93 7.32 -13.62
C ARG A 109 6.73 8.82 -13.86
N PRO A 110 7.70 9.48 -14.50
CA PRO A 110 7.49 10.84 -14.99
C PRO A 110 6.22 10.94 -15.84
N PRO A 111 5.44 12.03 -15.75
CA PRO A 111 5.77 13.27 -15.04
C PRO A 111 5.36 13.33 -13.55
N TYR A 112 5.02 12.20 -12.92
CA TYR A 112 4.66 12.10 -11.49
C TYR A 112 3.41 12.87 -11.03
N ASN A 113 2.52 13.21 -11.98
CA ASN A 113 1.35 14.08 -11.73
C ASN A 113 0.00 13.34 -11.75
N SER A 114 -0.02 12.02 -11.59
CA SER A 114 -1.25 11.22 -11.69
C SER A 114 -1.27 10.05 -10.71
N ASN A 115 -2.45 9.46 -10.55
CA ASN A 115 -2.68 8.24 -9.78
C ASN A 115 -2.19 8.33 -8.31
N TYR A 116 -2.42 9.46 -7.64
CA TYR A 116 -1.97 9.72 -6.26
C TYR A 116 -2.63 8.82 -5.20
N CYS A 117 -3.87 8.37 -5.42
CA CYS A 117 -4.59 7.54 -4.46
C CYS A 117 -4.05 6.10 -4.45
N ILE A 118 -3.68 5.63 -3.27
CA ILE A 118 -3.13 4.28 -3.06
C ILE A 118 -4.19 3.19 -2.82
N VAL A 119 -5.46 3.58 -2.71
CA VAL A 119 -6.57 2.68 -2.37
C VAL A 119 -7.38 2.30 -3.59
N SER A 120 -7.94 3.26 -4.32
CA SER A 120 -8.95 3.02 -5.36
C SER A 120 -8.52 3.58 -6.71
N GLY A 121 -8.62 2.74 -7.74
CA GLY A 121 -8.39 3.12 -9.13
C GLY A 121 -9.46 4.05 -9.70
N VAL A 122 -10.73 3.86 -9.32
CA VAL A 122 -11.85 4.75 -9.72
C VAL A 122 -11.67 6.14 -9.13
N CYS A 123 -11.22 6.24 -7.87
CA CYS A 123 -10.93 7.52 -7.24
C CYS A 123 -9.83 8.28 -8.00
N ASN A 124 -8.74 7.58 -8.37
CA ASN A 124 -7.71 8.16 -9.23
C ASN A 124 -8.26 8.65 -10.55
N GLU A 125 -9.05 7.83 -11.25
CA GLU A 125 -9.64 8.24 -12.53
C GLU A 125 -10.49 9.51 -12.39
N PHE A 126 -11.30 9.60 -11.34
CA PHE A 126 -12.10 10.78 -11.06
C PHE A 126 -11.24 12.02 -10.75
N LEU A 127 -10.24 11.89 -9.87
CA LEU A 127 -9.42 13.02 -9.42
C LEU A 127 -8.44 13.50 -10.49
N ASP A 128 -7.87 12.59 -11.28
CA ASP A 128 -6.98 12.91 -12.40
C ASP A 128 -7.76 13.61 -13.52
N LYS A 129 -8.98 13.15 -13.85
CA LYS A 129 -9.88 13.84 -14.82
C LYS A 129 -10.19 15.27 -14.42
N ASN A 130 -10.37 15.51 -13.12
CA ASN A 130 -10.67 16.83 -12.57
C ASN A 130 -9.40 17.63 -12.21
N ARG A 131 -8.20 17.08 -12.45
CA ARG A 131 -6.90 17.71 -12.17
C ARG A 131 -6.79 18.23 -10.72
N VAL A 132 -7.41 17.52 -9.78
CA VAL A 132 -7.54 18.00 -8.39
C VAL A 132 -6.18 18.15 -7.73
N PHE A 133 -5.31 17.14 -7.85
CA PHE A 133 -3.99 17.19 -7.23
C PHE A 133 -3.05 18.18 -7.92
N GLU A 134 -3.13 18.34 -9.23
CA GLU A 134 -2.38 19.39 -9.93
C GLU A 134 -2.79 20.78 -9.43
N ALA A 135 -4.09 21.03 -9.22
CA ALA A 135 -4.56 22.28 -8.66
C ALA A 135 -4.05 22.49 -7.22
N LEU A 136 -4.05 21.44 -6.39
CA LEU A 136 -3.50 21.50 -5.03
C LEU A 136 -1.98 21.76 -5.03
N GLU A 137 -1.23 21.16 -5.95
CA GLU A 137 0.20 21.45 -6.12
C GLU A 137 0.42 22.90 -6.51
N MET A 138 -0.39 23.44 -7.43
CA MET A 138 -0.33 24.86 -7.79
C MET A 138 -0.58 25.76 -6.58
N VAL A 139 -1.53 25.39 -5.70
CA VAL A 139 -1.79 26.11 -4.46
C VAL A 139 -0.61 26.04 -3.51
N VAL A 140 -0.07 24.85 -3.23
CA VAL A 140 0.99 24.67 -2.23
C VAL A 140 2.33 25.29 -2.64
N PHE A 141 2.66 25.27 -3.93
CA PHE A 141 3.96 25.73 -4.41
C PHE A 141 3.97 27.17 -4.94
N TYR A 142 2.81 27.75 -5.27
CA TYR A 142 2.74 29.05 -5.94
C TYR A 142 1.79 30.06 -5.28
N LEU A 143 1.03 29.69 -4.25
CA LEU A 143 0.39 30.63 -3.33
C LEU A 143 1.20 30.74 -2.03
#